data_AF-A0A5J5F2T3-F1
#
_entry.id   AF-A0A5J5F2T3-F1
#
_cell.length_a   1.000
_cell.length_b   1.000
_cell.length_c   1.000
_cell.angle_alpha   90.00
_cell.angle_beta   90.00
_cell.angle_gamma   90.00
#
_symmetry.space_group_name_H-M   'P 1'
#
loop_
_entity.id
_entity.type
_entity.pdbx_description
1 polymer ?
#
loop_
_entity_poly.entity_id
_entity_poly.type
_entity_poly.pdbx_seq_one_letter_code
_entity_poly.pdbx_strand_id
1 'polypeptide(L)'
;MSAADLSVGVIEIFLTCLRGYKIITTSLSCPEEQQSLYHRTRTQRARLTVWGDYFGLTHSTSRRYDATEKLRAHLKSSYKIGPEILDTLNNVAELFVNGRALQEVYGLYKVAEAEDGRELLLLDPDVADIAIHGASRLPMSKARLDANREAIAYLSHCDWEITDPDRYSALLHKLKAANDDLYLLALPQAREMMDRALLSELLADKDDVLTLLHIRNATAEDAEDDSPPSRGFFSGSYHTLAQAAKLRARGNIDPFLKRRLLRPPTILERADFALHPQLAWVGGDACLAVTNTGSAKKVVLVEFKSYLIDDRAHRRLEDLVHRLAELLCAGDKPFEFRLPPCSGYFHDPSKGRFGFVYELPPYLHLRHAEEARVPAAMSMRKPHSLMQLLKHLEPIDLGDRFRLAKQLVAAVYTIHACGFSHKNIRPASILFLPAESGDRGGGPSKSRKVALRRPYLMGWGYTRPDELEFEADHERRLIVPRDGTVGIYQHPERLKSPYRPYKQIYDIYSLGLVLLEIGLWQSIESFVSEIKDFTTDEFTLYLRKRVVPDLRGQCGAIYEEVVQSCLAMKVDVEVATERVMLWDVMARLENCRA
;
A
#
# COMPACT_ATOMS: atom_id res chain seq x y z
N MET A 1 35.13 15.29 2.45
CA MET A 1 34.81 14.63 1.17
C MET A 1 33.69 15.41 0.50
N SER A 2 33.69 15.52 -0.83
CA SER A 2 32.54 16.13 -1.53
C SER A 2 31.33 15.20 -1.47
N ALA A 3 30.11 15.72 -1.63
CA ALA A 3 28.90 14.89 -1.72
C ALA A 3 28.94 13.92 -2.91
N ALA A 4 29.72 14.24 -3.95
CA ALA A 4 29.93 13.34 -5.09
C ALA A 4 30.80 12.13 -4.67
N ASP A 5 31.91 12.36 -3.99
CA ASP A 5 32.79 11.28 -3.49
C ASP A 5 32.06 10.38 -2.48
N LEU A 6 31.31 11.00 -1.56
CA LEU A 6 30.48 10.27 -0.61
C LEU A 6 29.41 9.41 -1.31
N SER A 7 28.77 9.94 -2.36
CA SER A 7 27.76 9.18 -3.10
C SER A 7 28.32 7.93 -3.77
N VAL A 8 29.55 7.99 -4.29
CA VAL A 8 30.22 6.82 -4.88
C VAL A 8 30.50 5.77 -3.80
N GLY A 9 31.08 6.17 -2.67
CA GLY A 9 31.36 5.25 -1.56
C GLY A 9 30.09 4.59 -1.01
N VAL A 10 29.00 5.35 -0.87
CA VAL A 10 27.70 4.81 -0.41
C VAL A 10 27.18 3.75 -1.39
N ILE A 11 27.25 3.99 -2.70
CA ILE A 11 26.80 3.03 -3.72
C ILE A 11 27.62 1.74 -3.65
N GLU A 12 28.95 1.85 -3.59
CA GLU A 12 29.84 0.69 -3.58
C GLU A 12 29.61 -0.20 -2.34
N ILE A 13 29.53 0.40 -1.15
CA ILE A 13 29.32 -0.34 0.10
C ILE A 13 27.89 -0.87 0.15
N PHE A 14 26.89 -0.12 -0.30
CA PHE A 14 25.50 -0.58 -0.38
C PHE A 14 25.37 -1.86 -1.23
N LEU A 15 25.97 -1.86 -2.44
CA LEU A 15 25.96 -3.05 -3.31
C LEU A 15 26.70 -4.23 -2.66
N THR A 16 27.75 -3.95 -1.89
CA THR A 16 28.48 -4.96 -1.11
C THR A 16 27.61 -5.54 0.00
N CYS A 17 26.86 -4.70 0.73
CA CYS A 17 25.89 -5.15 1.73
C CYS A 17 24.80 -6.03 1.11
N LEU A 18 24.22 -5.63 -0.03
CA LEU A 18 23.23 -6.44 -0.74
C LEU A 18 23.77 -7.81 -1.15
N ARG A 19 25.05 -7.90 -1.54
CA ARG A 19 25.71 -9.20 -1.77
C ARG A 19 25.87 -9.99 -0.46
N GLY A 20 26.24 -9.34 0.64
CA GLY A 20 26.30 -9.97 1.96
C GLY A 20 24.96 -10.59 2.36
N TYR A 21 23.85 -9.88 2.16
CA TYR A 21 22.52 -10.44 2.39
C TYR A 21 22.21 -11.68 1.54
N LYS A 22 22.84 -11.89 0.37
CA LYS A 22 22.62 -13.10 -0.43
C LYS A 22 23.06 -14.37 0.31
N ILE A 23 24.15 -14.27 1.10
CA ILE A 23 24.68 -15.35 1.94
C ILE A 23 23.57 -15.95 2.82
N ILE A 24 22.76 -15.07 3.41
CA ILE A 24 21.71 -15.44 4.38
C ILE A 24 20.29 -15.39 3.79
N THR A 25 20.13 -15.33 2.47
CA THR A 25 18.79 -15.34 1.85
C THR A 25 18.65 -16.23 0.64
N THR A 26 19.64 -16.23 -0.27
CA THR A 26 19.62 -17.06 -1.47
C THR A 26 20.35 -18.37 -1.22
N SER A 27 21.50 -18.32 -0.53
CA SER A 27 22.33 -19.48 -0.25
C SER A 27 22.00 -20.17 1.08
N LEU A 28 20.90 -19.77 1.73
CA LEU A 28 20.49 -20.29 3.03
C LEU A 28 19.47 -21.41 2.87
N SER A 29 19.87 -22.63 3.22
CA SER A 29 18.93 -23.73 3.45
C SER A 29 18.27 -23.54 4.81
N CYS A 30 16.95 -23.68 4.87
CA CYS A 30 16.19 -23.46 6.09
C CYS A 30 15.09 -24.52 6.25
N PRO A 31 15.17 -25.39 7.28
CA PRO A 31 14.12 -26.33 7.64
C PRO A 31 12.77 -25.65 7.90
N GLU A 32 11.68 -26.41 7.81
CA GLU A 32 10.31 -25.89 8.03
C GLU A 32 10.14 -25.24 9.41
N GLU A 33 10.80 -25.78 10.44
CA GLU A 33 10.77 -25.27 11.82
C GLU A 33 11.40 -23.86 11.97
N GLN A 34 12.24 -23.45 11.02
CA GLN A 34 12.98 -22.20 11.06
C GLN A 34 12.45 -21.14 10.08
N GLN A 35 11.27 -21.36 9.51
CA GLN A 35 10.65 -20.43 8.54
C GLN A 35 10.48 -19.00 9.10
N SER A 36 10.27 -18.82 10.41
CA SER A 36 10.21 -17.46 10.99
C SER A 36 11.51 -16.70 10.75
N LEU A 37 12.66 -17.31 11.06
CA LEU A 37 13.97 -16.70 10.87
C LEU A 37 14.22 -16.39 9.39
N TYR A 38 13.89 -17.32 8.50
CA TYR A 38 14.00 -17.11 7.06
C TYR A 38 13.25 -15.86 6.58
N HIS A 39 11.99 -15.69 6.97
CA HIS A 39 11.17 -14.54 6.54
C HIS A 39 11.58 -13.24 7.23
N ARG A 40 12.07 -13.29 8.48
CA ARG A 40 12.68 -12.13 9.16
C ARG A 40 13.94 -11.67 8.42
N THR A 41 14.81 -12.59 8.00
CA THR A 41 16.00 -12.24 7.21
C THR A 41 15.64 -11.61 5.87
N ARG A 42 14.66 -12.18 5.16
CA ARG A 42 14.17 -11.60 3.90
C ARG A 42 13.55 -10.22 4.09
N THR A 43 12.88 -10.00 5.21
CA THR A 43 12.35 -8.69 5.60
C THR A 43 13.48 -7.68 5.76
N GLN A 44 14.56 -8.02 6.46
CA GLN A 44 15.72 -7.12 6.60
C GLN A 44 16.44 -6.87 5.26
N ARG A 45 16.55 -7.87 4.39
CA ARG A 45 17.05 -7.67 3.02
C ARG A 45 16.17 -6.69 2.23
N ALA A 46 14.85 -6.90 2.27
CA ALA A 46 13.90 -6.05 1.56
C ALA A 46 13.95 -4.59 2.04
N ARG A 47 14.11 -4.37 3.36
CA ARG A 47 14.29 -3.02 3.92
C ARG A 47 15.51 -2.32 3.34
N LEU A 48 16.66 -3.01 3.27
CA LEU A 48 17.87 -2.45 2.65
C LEU A 48 17.65 -2.17 1.15
N THR A 49 17.04 -3.12 0.41
CA THR A 49 16.72 -2.94 -1.01
C THR A 49 15.87 -1.69 -1.24
N VAL A 50 14.76 -1.56 -0.51
CA VAL A 50 13.83 -0.43 -0.64
C VAL A 50 14.49 0.92 -0.31
N TRP A 51 15.38 0.94 0.69
CA TRP A 51 16.19 2.12 0.99
C TRP A 51 17.08 2.50 -0.22
N GLY A 52 17.74 1.51 -0.82
CA GLY A 52 18.54 1.72 -2.02
C GLY A 52 17.73 2.15 -3.24
N ASP A 53 16.58 1.53 -3.49
CA ASP A 53 15.65 1.87 -4.58
C ASP A 53 15.20 3.32 -4.48
N TYR A 54 14.84 3.78 -3.27
CA TYR A 54 14.40 5.15 -3.03
C TYR A 54 15.46 6.19 -3.45
N PHE A 55 16.74 5.87 -3.23
CA PHE A 55 17.88 6.70 -3.60
C PHE A 55 18.46 6.39 -4.98
N GLY A 56 17.89 5.43 -5.72
CA GLY A 56 18.31 5.07 -7.09
C GLY A 56 19.58 4.21 -7.18
N LEU A 57 19.86 3.37 -6.17
CA LEU A 57 21.13 2.62 -6.06
C LEU A 57 21.12 1.22 -6.72
N THR A 58 19.95 0.67 -7.02
CA THR A 58 19.74 -0.74 -7.41
C THR A 58 19.46 -0.95 -8.90
N HIS A 59 18.70 -0.06 -9.55
CA HIS A 59 18.28 -0.23 -10.95
C HIS A 59 19.32 0.24 -11.97
N SER A 60 19.59 -0.60 -12.98
CA SER A 60 20.53 -0.35 -14.07
C SER A 60 19.90 0.09 -15.40
N THR A 61 18.61 0.43 -15.46
CA THR A 61 17.93 0.78 -16.72
C THR A 61 17.97 2.28 -17.04
N SER A 62 18.60 2.58 -18.19
CA SER A 62 18.38 3.72 -19.11
C SER A 62 18.14 5.12 -18.53
N ARG A 63 18.91 5.54 -17.52
CA ARG A 63 19.42 6.94 -17.36
C ARG A 63 20.55 6.94 -16.33
N ARG A 64 21.66 6.29 -16.67
CA ARG A 64 22.87 6.12 -15.82
C ARG A 64 23.69 7.41 -15.56
N TYR A 65 23.07 8.59 -15.69
CA TYR A 65 23.71 9.87 -15.37
C TYR A 65 22.96 10.70 -14.31
N ASP A 66 21.70 10.36 -13.95
CA ASP A 66 20.85 11.17 -13.05
C ASP A 66 20.35 10.45 -11.77
N ALA A 67 20.52 9.13 -11.65
CA ALA A 67 19.94 8.33 -10.57
C ALA A 67 20.51 8.58 -9.16
N THR A 68 21.49 9.48 -8.99
CA THR A 68 22.12 9.79 -7.70
C THR A 68 21.91 11.22 -7.24
N GLU A 69 21.14 12.03 -7.98
CA GLU A 69 20.87 13.42 -7.58
C GLU A 69 20.13 13.47 -6.23
N LYS A 70 19.16 12.56 -6.03
CA LYS A 70 18.40 12.46 -4.78
C LYS A 70 19.29 12.11 -3.58
N LEU A 71 20.19 11.13 -3.75
CA LEU A 71 21.19 10.78 -2.73
C LEU A 71 22.13 11.96 -2.48
N ARG A 72 22.67 12.60 -3.52
CA ARG A 72 23.57 13.75 -3.38
C ARG A 72 22.90 14.92 -2.67
N ALA A 73 21.64 15.21 -2.99
CA ALA A 73 20.86 16.24 -2.33
C ALA A 73 20.66 15.90 -0.83
N HIS A 74 20.38 14.64 -0.51
CA HIS A 74 20.26 14.17 0.86
C HIS A 74 21.60 14.27 1.63
N LEU A 75 22.71 13.83 1.03
CA LEU A 75 24.05 13.95 1.61
C LEU A 75 24.49 15.42 1.81
N LYS A 76 24.02 16.33 0.97
CA LYS A 76 24.25 17.78 1.13
C LYS A 76 23.39 18.42 2.23
N SER A 77 22.28 17.78 2.62
CA SER A 77 21.35 18.35 3.61
C SER A 77 21.95 18.46 5.01
N SER A 78 22.94 17.63 5.34
CA SER A 78 23.71 17.72 6.58
C SER A 78 25.06 17.03 6.42
N TYR A 79 26.11 17.66 6.93
CA TYR A 79 27.47 17.11 6.90
C TYR A 79 27.65 15.83 7.72
N LYS A 80 26.71 15.51 8.62
CA LYS A 80 26.74 14.30 9.47
C LYS A 80 26.14 13.06 8.80
N ILE A 81 25.13 13.26 7.93
CA ILE A 81 24.36 12.17 7.34
C ILE A 81 25.25 11.24 6.50
N GLY A 82 26.14 11.81 5.67
CA GLY A 82 27.00 10.99 4.80
C GLY A 82 27.93 10.04 5.54
N PRO A 83 28.74 10.54 6.51
CA PRO A 83 29.54 9.69 7.38
C PRO A 83 28.72 8.64 8.13
N GLU A 84 27.57 9.01 8.72
CA GLU A 84 26.72 8.07 9.47
C GLU A 84 26.13 6.95 8.59
N ILE A 85 25.70 7.27 7.36
CA ILE A 85 25.28 6.26 6.37
C ILE A 85 26.42 5.31 6.03
N LEU A 86 27.62 5.84 5.76
CA LEU A 86 28.79 5.02 5.41
C LEU A 86 29.19 4.11 6.56
N ASP A 87 29.25 4.63 7.79
CA ASP A 87 29.58 3.85 8.98
C ASP A 87 28.56 2.74 9.22
N THR A 88 27.26 3.04 9.05
CA THR A 88 26.18 2.05 9.20
C THR A 88 26.30 0.95 8.15
N LEU A 89 26.51 1.31 6.87
CA LEU A 89 26.68 0.32 5.79
C LEU A 89 27.97 -0.50 5.96
N ASN A 90 29.06 0.12 6.42
CA ASN A 90 30.29 -0.61 6.73
C ASN A 90 30.09 -1.63 7.84
N ASN A 91 29.37 -1.25 8.91
CA ASN A 91 29.03 -2.18 9.99
C ASN A 91 28.22 -3.37 9.46
N VAL A 92 27.31 -3.16 8.51
CA VAL A 92 26.57 -4.26 7.85
C VAL A 92 27.52 -5.13 7.03
N ALA A 93 28.38 -4.54 6.21
CA ALA A 93 29.33 -5.29 5.39
C ALA A 93 30.26 -6.15 6.27
N GLU A 94 30.79 -5.61 7.36
CA GLU A 94 31.69 -6.33 8.29
C GLU A 94 31.05 -7.58 8.91
N LEU A 95 29.72 -7.66 9.02
CA LEU A 95 29.03 -8.87 9.48
C LEU A 95 29.20 -10.07 8.54
N PHE A 96 29.52 -9.82 7.27
CA PHE A 96 29.57 -10.82 6.20
C PHE A 96 30.98 -11.10 5.67
N VAL A 97 32.01 -10.44 6.18
CA VAL A 97 33.39 -10.57 5.65
C VAL A 97 34.08 -11.85 6.12
N ASN A 98 33.85 -12.25 7.38
CA ASN A 98 34.59 -13.34 8.00
C ASN A 98 33.72 -14.61 8.11
N GLY A 99 34.09 -15.64 7.35
CA GLY A 99 33.37 -16.91 7.29
C GLY A 99 33.38 -17.66 8.63
N ARG A 100 34.49 -17.61 9.36
CA ARG A 100 34.59 -18.20 10.71
C ARG A 100 33.67 -17.51 11.71
N ALA A 101 33.55 -16.19 11.67
CA ALA A 101 32.64 -15.44 12.54
C ALA A 101 31.17 -15.78 12.24
N LEU A 102 30.80 -15.95 10.97
CA LEU A 102 29.48 -16.46 10.59
C LEU A 102 29.19 -17.81 11.24
N GLN A 103 30.19 -18.69 11.35
CA GLN A 103 30.04 -20.00 11.98
C GLN A 103 30.05 -19.93 13.52
N GLU A 104 31.12 -19.43 14.10
CA GLU A 104 31.37 -19.48 15.54
C GLU A 104 30.47 -18.53 16.34
N VAL A 105 30.20 -17.33 15.80
CA VAL A 105 29.46 -16.28 16.50
C VAL A 105 27.98 -16.29 16.14
N TYR A 106 27.65 -16.50 14.87
CA TYR A 106 26.29 -16.34 14.34
C TYR A 106 25.57 -17.66 14.02
N GLY A 107 26.19 -18.81 14.31
CA GLY A 107 25.48 -20.10 14.26
C GLY A 107 25.15 -20.58 12.86
N LEU A 108 25.96 -20.21 11.86
CA LEU A 108 25.84 -20.71 10.50
C LEU A 108 26.79 -21.89 10.26
N TYR A 109 26.47 -22.75 9.31
CA TYR A 109 27.36 -23.81 8.85
C TYR A 109 27.51 -23.77 7.34
N LYS A 110 28.76 -23.79 6.85
CA LYS A 110 29.07 -23.83 5.41
C LYS A 110 28.93 -25.28 4.92
N VAL A 111 27.89 -25.55 4.13
CA VAL A 111 27.51 -26.89 3.68
C VAL A 111 28.35 -27.35 2.49
N ALA A 112 28.48 -26.50 1.47
CA ALA A 112 29.19 -26.80 0.22
C ALA A 112 29.67 -25.52 -0.48
N GLU A 113 30.56 -25.70 -1.47
CA GLU A 113 30.97 -24.64 -2.39
C GLU A 113 30.30 -24.86 -3.75
N ALA A 114 29.72 -23.81 -4.33
CA ALA A 114 29.16 -23.88 -5.68
C ALA A 114 30.24 -24.25 -6.71
N GLU A 115 29.88 -25.00 -7.76
CA GLU A 115 30.82 -25.43 -8.82
C GLU A 115 31.52 -24.24 -9.51
N ASP A 116 30.81 -23.11 -9.67
CA ASP A 116 31.33 -21.85 -10.22
C ASP A 116 32.26 -21.08 -9.26
N GLY A 117 32.25 -21.42 -7.96
CA GLY A 117 33.09 -20.81 -6.92
C GLY A 117 34.52 -21.34 -6.87
N ARG A 118 34.84 -22.39 -7.65
CA ARG A 118 36.16 -23.04 -7.63
C ARG A 118 37.30 -22.15 -8.13
N GLU A 119 37.03 -21.19 -9.01
CA GLU A 119 38.03 -20.19 -9.41
C GLU A 119 38.34 -19.16 -8.31
N LEU A 120 37.41 -18.94 -7.37
CA LEU A 120 37.56 -17.99 -6.26
C LEU A 120 38.25 -18.59 -5.03
N LEU A 121 38.59 -19.88 -5.04
CA LEU A 121 39.29 -20.58 -3.94
C LEU A 121 40.66 -19.95 -3.57
N LEU A 122 41.30 -19.23 -4.51
CA LEU A 122 42.54 -18.49 -4.25
C LEU A 122 42.31 -17.23 -3.38
N LEU A 123 41.05 -16.86 -3.12
CA LEU A 123 40.61 -15.70 -2.36
C LEU A 123 39.92 -16.09 -1.04
N ASP A 124 40.14 -17.31 -0.54
CA ASP A 124 39.57 -17.75 0.75
C ASP A 124 39.81 -16.66 1.81
N PRO A 125 38.75 -16.01 2.32
CA PRO A 125 38.88 -14.87 3.22
C PRO A 125 39.59 -15.25 4.52
N ASP A 126 39.47 -16.50 4.96
CA ASP A 126 40.14 -16.99 6.17
C ASP A 126 41.65 -17.23 5.92
N VAL A 127 42.07 -17.39 4.66
CA VAL A 127 43.49 -17.46 4.24
C VAL A 127 44.05 -16.06 3.96
N ALA A 128 43.23 -15.14 3.45
CA ALA A 128 43.59 -13.74 3.19
C ALA A 128 43.73 -12.89 4.48
N ASP A 129 42.99 -13.21 5.54
CA ASP A 129 43.03 -12.52 6.85
C ASP A 129 44.40 -12.61 7.55
N ILE A 130 45.24 -13.60 7.20
CA ILE A 130 46.61 -13.73 7.74
C ILE A 130 47.50 -12.55 7.30
N ALA A 131 47.17 -11.84 6.21
CA ALA A 131 48.02 -10.81 5.63
C ALA A 131 47.73 -9.36 6.06
N ILE A 132 46.60 -9.06 6.73
CA ILE A 132 46.11 -7.66 6.88
C ILE A 132 45.85 -7.23 8.35
N HIS A 133 46.18 -8.06 9.34
CA HIS A 133 46.06 -7.66 10.75
C HIS A 133 47.17 -6.68 11.19
N GLY A 134 46.89 -5.37 11.13
CA GLY A 134 47.77 -4.36 11.71
C GLY A 134 47.31 -2.89 11.75
N ALA A 135 46.17 -2.50 11.15
CA ALA A 135 45.79 -1.09 11.05
C ALA A 135 44.43 -0.78 11.69
N SER A 136 44.50 -0.32 12.93
CA SER A 136 43.40 0.23 13.72
C SER A 136 43.01 1.65 13.26
N ARG A 137 41.69 1.91 13.18
CA ARG A 137 41.03 3.23 13.39
C ARG A 137 41.42 4.42 12.48
N LEU A 138 41.45 4.21 11.17
CA LEU A 138 41.41 5.29 10.16
C LEU A 138 40.30 4.97 9.13
N PRO A 139 39.76 5.97 8.38
CA PRO A 139 38.74 5.72 7.36
C PRO A 139 39.19 4.56 6.46
N MET A 140 38.29 3.60 6.23
CA MET A 140 38.60 2.36 5.52
C MET A 140 39.39 2.66 4.25
N SER A 141 40.62 2.17 4.16
CA SER A 141 41.43 2.33 2.96
C SER A 141 40.72 1.62 1.80
N LYS A 142 40.88 2.14 0.58
CA LYS A 142 40.31 1.50 -0.62
C LYS A 142 40.63 0.01 -0.70
N ALA A 143 41.86 -0.37 -0.31
CA ALA A 143 42.29 -1.77 -0.24
C ALA A 143 41.44 -2.62 0.72
N ARG A 144 41.04 -2.09 1.89
CA ARG A 144 40.19 -2.82 2.84
C ARG A 144 38.75 -2.96 2.32
N LEU A 145 38.24 -1.95 1.61
CA LEU A 145 36.93 -2.03 0.94
C LEU A 145 36.92 -3.08 -0.18
N ASP A 146 37.98 -3.11 -0.99
CA ASP A 146 38.16 -4.10 -2.06
C ASP A 146 38.26 -5.52 -1.48
N ALA A 147 39.05 -5.70 -0.42
CA ALA A 147 39.17 -6.99 0.28
C ALA A 147 37.83 -7.46 0.87
N ASN A 148 37.08 -6.58 1.55
CA ASN A 148 35.75 -6.91 2.08
C ASN A 148 34.79 -7.33 0.96
N ARG A 149 34.84 -6.64 -0.18
CA ARG A 149 33.99 -6.94 -1.34
C ARG A 149 34.33 -8.30 -1.94
N GLU A 150 35.61 -8.65 -2.05
CA GLU A 150 36.08 -9.95 -2.55
C GLU A 150 35.68 -11.09 -1.60
N ALA A 151 35.89 -10.91 -0.30
CA ALA A 151 35.49 -11.86 0.74
C ALA A 151 33.98 -12.15 0.69
N ILE A 152 33.15 -11.11 0.68
CA ILE A 152 31.69 -11.24 0.60
C ILE A 152 31.27 -11.87 -0.74
N ALA A 153 31.95 -11.54 -1.84
CA ALA A 153 31.67 -12.15 -3.13
C ALA A 153 31.91 -13.66 -3.07
N TYR A 154 33.05 -14.12 -2.54
CA TYR A 154 33.33 -15.54 -2.35
C TYR A 154 32.28 -16.23 -1.46
N LEU A 155 32.02 -15.68 -0.26
CA LEU A 155 31.10 -16.30 0.70
C LEU A 155 29.65 -16.35 0.18
N SER A 156 29.25 -15.42 -0.70
CA SER A 156 27.93 -15.43 -1.34
C SER A 156 27.70 -16.58 -2.34
N HIS A 157 28.77 -17.26 -2.77
CA HIS A 157 28.70 -18.47 -3.60
C HIS A 157 28.81 -19.77 -2.79
N CYS A 158 28.91 -19.68 -1.46
CA CYS A 158 28.88 -20.84 -0.58
C CYS A 158 27.44 -21.08 -0.10
N ASP A 159 27.09 -22.35 0.11
CA ASP A 159 25.81 -22.73 0.72
C ASP A 159 25.91 -22.75 2.24
N TRP A 160 24.90 -22.21 2.90
CA TRP A 160 24.86 -22.01 4.35
C TRP A 160 23.59 -22.60 4.96
N GLU A 161 23.70 -23.05 6.21
CA GLU A 161 22.57 -23.55 7.00
C GLU A 161 22.60 -22.96 8.42
N ILE A 162 21.43 -22.72 9.01
CA ILE A 162 21.33 -22.25 10.41
C ILE A 162 21.41 -23.47 11.34
N THR A 163 22.51 -23.57 12.09
CA THR A 163 22.72 -24.64 13.08
C THR A 163 22.40 -24.20 14.51
N ASP A 164 22.49 -22.89 14.80
CA ASP A 164 22.14 -22.32 16.11
C ASP A 164 21.19 -21.11 15.93
N PRO A 165 19.87 -21.32 16.06
CA PRO A 165 18.85 -20.28 15.92
C PRO A 165 19.01 -19.07 16.86
N ASP A 166 19.52 -19.29 18.07
CA ASP A 166 19.68 -18.24 19.08
C ASP A 166 20.86 -17.33 18.70
N ARG A 167 21.99 -17.91 18.28
CA ARG A 167 23.12 -17.15 17.73
C ARG A 167 22.76 -16.45 16.42
N TYR A 168 21.96 -17.08 15.58
CA TYR A 168 21.51 -16.46 14.33
C TYR A 168 20.60 -15.25 14.59
N SER A 169 19.76 -15.33 15.63
CA SER A 169 18.93 -14.20 16.05
C SER A 169 19.78 -12.98 16.45
N ALA A 170 20.97 -13.18 17.02
CA ALA A 170 21.90 -12.08 17.30
C ALA A 170 22.41 -11.38 16.02
N LEU A 171 22.63 -12.12 14.93
CA LEU A 171 22.95 -11.53 13.62
C LEU A 171 21.77 -10.70 13.10
N LEU A 172 20.55 -11.25 13.18
CA LEU A 172 19.32 -10.56 12.76
C LEU A 172 19.09 -9.26 13.52
N HIS A 173 19.30 -9.23 14.84
CA HIS A 173 19.20 -8.01 15.63
C HIS A 173 20.18 -6.93 15.16
N LYS A 174 21.42 -7.29 14.80
CA LYS A 174 22.41 -6.34 14.24
C LYS A 174 22.00 -5.81 12.87
N LEU A 175 21.45 -6.66 12.01
CA LEU A 175 20.96 -6.25 10.69
C LEU A 175 19.73 -5.33 10.79
N LYS A 176 18.79 -5.67 11.68
CA LYS A 176 17.62 -4.85 11.99
C LYS A 176 18.04 -3.47 12.51
N ALA A 177 18.95 -3.44 13.47
CA ALA A 177 19.52 -2.21 14.03
C ALA A 177 20.08 -1.29 12.95
N ALA A 178 20.95 -1.83 12.08
CA ALA A 178 21.54 -1.04 11.01
C ALA A 178 20.50 -0.53 10.01
N ASN A 179 19.49 -1.33 9.67
CA ASN A 179 18.39 -0.89 8.81
C ASN A 179 17.53 0.19 9.48
N ASP A 180 17.32 0.12 10.79
CA ASP A 180 16.62 1.15 11.55
C ASP A 180 17.41 2.47 11.52
N ASP A 181 18.73 2.41 11.70
CA ASP A 181 19.61 3.57 11.61
C ASP A 181 19.55 4.21 10.21
N LEU A 182 19.68 3.41 9.14
CA LEU A 182 19.55 3.90 7.75
C LEU A 182 18.18 4.53 7.48
N TYR A 183 17.11 3.95 8.03
CA TYR A 183 15.76 4.48 7.91
C TYR A 183 15.59 5.82 8.65
N LEU A 184 16.14 5.93 9.87
CA LEU A 184 16.09 7.15 10.68
C LEU A 184 16.93 8.30 10.11
N LEU A 185 18.00 7.98 9.39
CA LEU A 185 18.82 8.97 8.67
C LEU A 185 18.06 9.59 7.49
N ALA A 186 17.00 8.94 7.00
CA ALA A 186 16.18 9.44 5.90
C ALA A 186 15.13 10.48 6.34
N LEU A 187 14.79 11.39 5.42
CA LEU A 187 13.76 12.41 5.66
C LEU A 187 12.37 11.78 5.92
N PRO A 188 11.46 12.41 6.69
CA PRO A 188 10.12 11.86 6.97
C PRO A 188 9.35 11.43 5.71
N GLN A 189 9.42 12.22 4.63
CA GLN A 189 8.76 11.89 3.37
C GLN A 189 9.38 10.65 2.69
N ALA A 190 10.70 10.49 2.82
CA ALA A 190 11.39 9.30 2.32
C ALA A 190 10.93 8.05 3.06
N ARG A 191 10.81 8.16 4.38
CA ARG A 191 10.35 7.10 5.27
C ARG A 191 8.96 6.59 4.90
N GLU A 192 8.00 7.51 4.72
CA GLU A 192 6.66 7.13 4.26
C GLU A 192 6.65 6.41 2.91
N MET A 193 7.51 6.81 1.98
CA MET A 193 7.65 6.12 0.69
C MET A 193 8.25 4.72 0.87
N MET A 194 9.31 4.58 1.68
CA MET A 194 9.95 3.30 1.95
C MET A 194 9.00 2.31 2.63
N ASP A 195 8.18 2.76 3.58
CA ASP A 195 7.18 1.91 4.24
C ASP A 195 6.19 1.32 3.23
N ARG A 196 5.78 2.13 2.24
CA ARG A 196 4.88 1.70 1.15
C ARG A 196 5.60 0.76 0.18
N ALA A 197 6.81 1.09 -0.27
CA ALA A 197 7.58 0.22 -1.16
C ALA A 197 7.82 -1.16 -0.53
N LEU A 198 8.08 -1.22 0.78
CA LEU A 198 8.30 -2.47 1.49
C LEU A 198 7.07 -3.39 1.48
N LEU A 199 5.85 -2.84 1.58
CA LEU A 199 4.61 -3.61 1.40
C LEU A 199 4.58 -4.29 0.04
N SER A 200 4.91 -3.56 -1.02
CA SER A 200 4.95 -4.13 -2.36
C SER A 200 6.08 -5.13 -2.50
N GLU A 201 7.32 -4.82 -2.10
CA GLU A 201 8.46 -5.75 -2.23
C GLU A 201 8.18 -7.11 -1.55
N LEU A 202 7.59 -7.08 -0.35
CA LEU A 202 7.32 -8.30 0.40
C LEU A 202 6.05 -9.03 -0.03
N LEU A 203 5.02 -8.37 -0.54
CA LEU A 203 3.74 -9.02 -0.86
C LEU A 203 3.48 -9.17 -2.36
N ALA A 204 4.19 -8.43 -3.20
CA ALA A 204 4.09 -8.52 -4.65
C ALA A 204 4.33 -9.96 -5.10
N ASP A 205 3.41 -10.43 -5.94
CA ASP A 205 3.45 -11.70 -6.68
C ASP A 205 3.46 -12.95 -5.78
N LYS A 206 3.04 -12.79 -4.52
CA LYS A 206 2.88 -13.89 -3.58
C LYS A 206 1.40 -14.17 -3.39
N ASP A 207 0.95 -15.26 -3.98
CA ASP A 207 -0.42 -15.76 -3.79
C ASP A 207 -0.49 -17.00 -2.92
N ASP A 208 0.65 -17.65 -2.66
CA ASP A 208 0.75 -18.76 -1.72
C ASP A 208 0.42 -18.32 -0.29
N VAL A 209 -0.63 -18.93 0.27
CA VAL A 209 -1.18 -18.61 1.58
C VAL A 209 -0.16 -18.88 2.69
N LEU A 210 0.59 -19.99 2.61
CA LEU A 210 1.57 -20.35 3.65
C LEU A 210 2.69 -19.33 3.73
N THR A 211 3.25 -18.94 2.59
CA THR A 211 4.25 -17.88 2.48
C THR A 211 3.73 -16.56 3.07
N LEU A 212 2.50 -16.16 2.75
CA LEU A 212 1.91 -14.94 3.29
C LEU A 212 1.71 -15.00 4.82
N LEU A 213 1.35 -16.16 5.36
CA LEU A 213 1.24 -16.35 6.81
C LEU A 213 2.60 -16.35 7.50
N HIS A 214 3.65 -16.91 6.88
CA HIS A 214 5.01 -16.82 7.41
C HIS A 214 5.51 -15.37 7.42
N ILE A 215 5.28 -14.60 6.35
CA ILE A 215 5.59 -13.15 6.31
C ILE A 215 4.83 -12.42 7.42
N ARG A 216 3.53 -12.72 7.60
CA ARG A 216 2.72 -12.14 8.68
C ARG A 216 3.31 -12.41 10.05
N ASN A 217 3.74 -13.65 10.31
CA ASN A 217 4.26 -14.04 11.62
C ASN A 217 5.63 -13.38 11.88
N ALA A 218 6.54 -13.43 10.91
CA ALA A 218 7.85 -12.79 10.98
C ALA A 218 7.75 -11.28 11.23
N THR A 219 6.86 -10.59 10.50
CA THR A 219 6.67 -9.14 10.68
C THR A 219 5.93 -8.80 11.97
N ALA A 220 5.02 -9.65 12.46
CA ALA A 220 4.40 -9.46 13.77
C ALA A 220 5.42 -9.60 14.91
N GLU A 221 6.30 -10.61 14.82
CA GLU A 221 7.41 -10.79 15.76
C GLU A 221 8.35 -9.58 15.75
N ASP A 222 8.74 -9.09 14.57
CA ASP A 222 9.57 -7.89 14.44
C ASP A 222 8.86 -6.60 14.89
N ALA A 223 7.53 -6.57 14.90
CA ALA A 223 6.75 -5.44 15.42
C ALA A 223 6.72 -5.39 16.95
N GLU A 224 6.78 -6.55 17.61
CA GLU A 224 6.81 -6.71 19.06
C GLU A 224 8.24 -6.65 19.63
N ASP A 225 9.24 -6.76 18.76
CA ASP A 225 10.65 -6.63 19.11
C ASP A 225 11.04 -5.17 19.42
N ASP A 226 10.99 -4.82 20.70
CA ASP A 226 11.45 -3.56 21.26
C ASP A 226 12.92 -3.60 21.75
N SER A 227 13.67 -4.65 21.41
CA SER A 227 15.05 -4.79 21.87
C SER A 227 15.94 -3.63 21.39
N PRO A 228 16.91 -3.17 22.22
CA PRO A 228 17.90 -2.19 21.78
C PRO A 228 18.72 -2.72 20.60
N PRO A 229 19.04 -1.88 19.60
CA PRO A 229 18.86 -0.42 19.56
C PRO A 229 17.55 0.04 18.91
N SER A 230 16.74 -0.86 18.34
CA SER A 230 15.57 -0.54 17.52
C SER A 230 14.47 0.24 18.26
N ARG A 231 14.28 -0.02 19.56
CA ARG A 231 13.27 0.62 20.45
C ARG A 231 11.87 0.76 19.79
N GLY A 232 11.49 -0.18 18.92
CA GLY A 232 10.20 -0.16 18.23
C GLY A 232 10.01 0.96 17.20
N PHE A 233 11.05 1.65 16.71
CA PHE A 233 10.89 2.77 15.76
C PHE A 233 10.17 2.40 14.45
N PHE A 234 10.38 1.17 13.96
CA PHE A 234 9.74 0.65 12.74
C PHE A 234 8.52 -0.26 13.03
N SER A 235 8.13 -0.40 14.31
CA SER A 235 7.04 -1.29 14.75
C SER A 235 5.72 -1.05 14.02
N GLY A 236 5.38 0.23 13.76
CA GLY A 236 4.18 0.61 13.01
C GLY A 236 4.19 0.06 11.58
N SER A 237 5.30 0.17 10.87
CA SER A 237 5.45 -0.35 9.50
C SER A 237 5.38 -1.87 9.48
N TYR A 238 5.99 -2.56 10.45
CA TYR A 238 5.86 -4.00 10.62
C TYR A 238 4.43 -4.44 10.94
N HIS A 239 3.71 -3.70 11.78
CA HIS A 239 2.30 -3.98 12.07
C HIS A 239 1.44 -3.86 10.80
N THR A 240 1.65 -2.82 10.01
CA THR A 240 0.97 -2.62 8.72
C THR A 240 1.29 -3.75 7.73
N LEU A 241 2.54 -4.21 7.67
CA LEU A 241 2.95 -5.37 6.86
C LEU A 241 2.25 -6.65 7.30
N ALA A 242 2.20 -6.93 8.60
CA ALA A 242 1.55 -8.11 9.15
C ALA A 242 0.04 -8.10 8.85
N GLN A 243 -0.60 -6.93 8.98
CA GLN A 243 -1.99 -6.70 8.60
C GLN A 243 -2.24 -6.97 7.10
N ALA A 244 -1.42 -6.36 6.23
CA ALA A 244 -1.51 -6.53 4.78
C ALA A 244 -1.30 -7.98 4.33
N ALA A 245 -0.28 -8.66 4.88
CA ALA A 245 0.02 -10.06 4.59
C ALA A 245 -1.14 -10.98 4.99
N LYS A 246 -1.71 -10.76 6.19
CA LYS A 246 -2.89 -11.49 6.68
C LYS A 246 -4.10 -11.27 5.78
N LEU A 247 -4.33 -10.02 5.36
CA LEU A 247 -5.47 -9.66 4.51
C LEU A 247 -5.34 -10.28 3.11
N ARG A 248 -4.14 -10.26 2.52
CA ARG A 248 -3.86 -10.92 1.24
C ARG A 248 -4.02 -12.44 1.33
N ALA A 249 -3.49 -13.06 2.38
CA ALA A 249 -3.66 -14.49 2.65
C ALA A 249 -5.15 -14.85 2.72
N ARG A 250 -5.94 -14.06 3.46
CA ARG A 250 -7.41 -14.22 3.48
C ARG A 250 -8.03 -14.12 2.10
N GLY A 251 -7.55 -13.26 1.21
CA GLY A 251 -8.02 -13.22 -0.18
C GLY A 251 -7.86 -14.57 -0.90
N ASN A 252 -6.70 -15.21 -0.72
CA ASN A 252 -6.24 -16.36 -1.48
C ASN A 252 -6.56 -17.75 -0.88
N ILE A 253 -7.12 -17.83 0.34
CA ILE A 253 -7.55 -19.12 0.91
C ILE A 253 -8.69 -19.71 0.06
N ASP A 254 -8.61 -21.02 -0.18
CA ASP A 254 -9.68 -21.80 -0.82
C ASP A 254 -11.06 -21.53 -0.16
N PRO A 255 -12.13 -21.29 -0.92
CA PRO A 255 -13.45 -20.96 -0.37
C PRO A 255 -14.02 -22.00 0.61
N PHE A 256 -13.72 -23.29 0.43
CA PHE A 256 -14.16 -24.34 1.35
C PHE A 256 -13.39 -24.27 2.67
N LEU A 257 -12.07 -24.02 2.61
CA LEU A 257 -11.26 -23.81 3.81
C LEU A 257 -11.64 -22.50 4.53
N LYS A 258 -11.95 -21.41 3.81
CA LYS A 258 -12.43 -20.16 4.41
C LYS A 258 -13.63 -20.38 5.32
N ARG A 259 -14.64 -21.09 4.83
CA ARG A 259 -15.87 -21.40 5.58
C ARG A 259 -15.61 -22.20 6.86
N ARG A 260 -14.50 -22.95 6.93
CA ARG A 260 -14.11 -23.76 8.10
C ARG A 260 -13.19 -23.02 9.07
N LEU A 261 -12.27 -22.20 8.56
CA LEU A 261 -11.15 -21.62 9.32
C LEU A 261 -11.39 -20.17 9.74
N LEU A 262 -12.17 -19.40 8.98
CA LEU A 262 -12.41 -17.99 9.24
C LEU A 262 -13.76 -17.81 9.93
N ARG A 263 -13.81 -16.84 10.85
CA ARG A 263 -15.10 -16.38 11.39
C ARG A 263 -15.87 -15.71 10.25
N PRO A 264 -17.12 -16.10 9.98
CA PRO A 264 -17.92 -15.45 8.97
C PRO A 264 -18.16 -13.98 9.35
N PRO A 265 -18.32 -13.08 8.36
CA PRO A 265 -18.75 -11.72 8.62
C PRO A 265 -20.05 -11.69 9.42
N THR A 266 -20.18 -10.72 10.32
CA THR A 266 -21.40 -10.56 11.13
C THR A 266 -22.59 -10.26 10.23
N ILE A 267 -23.62 -11.11 10.32
CA ILE A 267 -24.92 -10.86 9.70
C ILE A 267 -25.79 -10.15 10.74
N LEU A 268 -26.27 -8.97 10.37
CA LEU A 268 -27.09 -8.09 11.20
C LEU A 268 -28.55 -8.14 10.74
N GLU A 269 -29.48 -7.66 11.57
CA GLU A 269 -30.88 -7.56 11.17
C GLU A 269 -31.19 -6.16 10.64
N ARG A 270 -31.99 -6.08 9.56
CA ARG A 270 -32.48 -4.79 9.07
C ARG A 270 -33.21 -4.02 10.17
N ALA A 271 -33.94 -4.69 11.06
CA ALA A 271 -34.72 -4.08 12.14
C ALA A 271 -33.85 -3.34 13.18
N ASP A 272 -32.56 -3.69 13.28
CA ASP A 272 -31.61 -3.07 14.21
C ASP A 272 -31.28 -1.61 13.87
N PHE A 273 -31.69 -1.13 12.69
CA PHE A 273 -31.29 0.18 12.18
C PHE A 273 -32.49 1.05 11.82
N ALA A 274 -32.62 2.21 12.46
CA ALA A 274 -33.49 3.27 11.99
C ALA A 274 -32.78 4.08 10.89
N LEU A 275 -33.08 3.78 9.62
CA LEU A 275 -32.49 4.48 8.48
C LEU A 275 -33.03 5.92 8.38
N HIS A 276 -32.19 6.86 7.96
CA HIS A 276 -32.56 8.24 7.65
C HIS A 276 -32.34 8.54 6.15
N PRO A 277 -33.27 8.16 5.25
CA PRO A 277 -33.10 8.33 3.80
C PRO A 277 -32.94 9.78 3.34
N GLN A 278 -33.46 10.75 4.11
CA GLN A 278 -33.26 12.19 3.84
C GLN A 278 -31.79 12.62 4.00
N LEU A 279 -31.02 11.84 4.75
CA LEU A 279 -29.58 12.00 4.94
C LEU A 279 -28.80 10.99 4.08
N ALA A 280 -29.38 10.56 2.96
CA ALA A 280 -28.70 9.74 1.97
C ALA A 280 -27.67 10.55 1.17
N TRP A 281 -26.67 9.84 0.66
CA TRP A 281 -25.68 10.33 -0.30
C TRP A 281 -25.82 9.62 -1.64
N VAL A 282 -25.26 10.24 -2.68
CA VAL A 282 -25.06 9.68 -4.04
C VAL A 282 -26.24 8.85 -4.53
N GLY A 283 -27.28 9.49 -5.08
CA GLY A 283 -28.40 8.76 -5.70
C GLY A 283 -29.21 7.85 -4.76
N GLY A 284 -29.00 7.95 -3.43
CA GLY A 284 -29.67 7.11 -2.44
C GLY A 284 -29.01 5.74 -2.23
N ASP A 285 -27.76 5.58 -2.67
CA ASP A 285 -27.02 4.33 -2.52
C ASP A 285 -26.59 4.06 -1.09
N ALA A 286 -26.70 5.03 -0.19
CA ALA A 286 -26.25 4.87 1.17
C ALA A 286 -26.81 6.01 2.06
N CYS A 287 -27.06 5.77 3.36
CA CYS A 287 -27.68 6.73 4.29
C CYS A 287 -27.24 6.58 5.75
N LEU A 288 -27.35 7.65 6.54
CA LEU A 288 -27.11 7.58 7.98
C LEU A 288 -28.21 6.75 8.63
N ALA A 289 -27.85 6.00 9.67
CA ALA A 289 -28.79 5.26 10.48
C ALA A 289 -28.45 5.38 11.97
N VAL A 290 -29.45 5.13 12.80
CA VAL A 290 -29.30 5.03 14.25
C VAL A 290 -29.56 3.60 14.68
N THR A 291 -28.71 3.06 15.55
CA THR A 291 -28.93 1.72 16.10
C THR A 291 -30.15 1.72 17.03
N ASN A 292 -31.03 0.74 16.83
CA ASN A 292 -32.17 0.45 17.70
C ASN A 292 -31.78 -0.48 18.84
N THR A 293 -30.66 -1.20 18.69
CA THR A 293 -30.12 -2.15 19.66
C THR A 293 -29.00 -1.51 20.50
N GLY A 294 -28.88 -1.97 21.76
CA GLY A 294 -27.88 -1.51 22.73
C GLY A 294 -28.38 -0.42 23.69
N SER A 295 -27.68 -0.25 24.82
CA SER A 295 -28.01 0.75 25.86
C SER A 295 -27.74 2.20 25.42
N ALA A 296 -26.86 2.41 24.44
CA ALA A 296 -26.57 3.71 23.85
C ALA A 296 -26.80 3.67 22.33
N LYS A 297 -27.66 4.57 21.82
CA LYS A 297 -27.93 4.71 20.38
C LYS A 297 -26.70 5.26 19.66
N LYS A 298 -26.16 4.51 18.70
CA LYS A 298 -25.01 4.92 17.87
C LYS A 298 -25.47 5.40 16.50
N VAL A 299 -24.79 6.41 15.96
CA VAL A 299 -24.94 6.80 14.55
C VAL A 299 -23.98 5.97 13.72
N VAL A 300 -24.50 5.35 12.68
CA VAL A 300 -23.74 4.53 11.73
C VAL A 300 -24.01 4.98 10.31
N LEU A 301 -23.12 4.58 9.40
CA LEU A 301 -23.21 4.84 7.98
C LEU A 301 -23.60 3.54 7.28
N VAL A 302 -24.71 3.51 6.55
CA VAL A 302 -25.17 2.28 5.85
C VAL A 302 -25.00 2.45 4.35
N GLU A 303 -24.18 1.60 3.73
CA GLU A 303 -24.05 1.52 2.27
C GLU A 303 -24.91 0.40 1.69
N PHE A 304 -25.73 0.72 0.69
CA PHE A 304 -26.60 -0.23 0.04
C PHE A 304 -26.01 -0.77 -1.26
N LYS A 305 -26.15 -2.08 -1.44
CA LYS A 305 -25.95 -2.76 -2.72
C LYS A 305 -27.29 -3.28 -3.22
N SER A 306 -27.85 -2.62 -4.23
CA SER A 306 -29.17 -2.96 -4.80
C SER A 306 -29.04 -4.03 -5.89
N TYR A 307 -30.11 -4.81 -6.05
CA TYR A 307 -30.23 -5.84 -7.08
C TYR A 307 -31.66 -5.92 -7.62
N LEU A 308 -31.82 -6.44 -8.83
CA LEU A 308 -33.15 -6.74 -9.40
C LEU A 308 -33.77 -7.94 -8.70
N ILE A 309 -35.04 -7.82 -8.31
CA ILE A 309 -35.79 -8.88 -7.63
C ILE A 309 -36.09 -9.99 -8.65
N ASP A 310 -35.19 -10.99 -8.72
CA ASP A 310 -35.33 -12.25 -9.46
C ASP A 310 -34.85 -13.41 -8.56
N ASP A 311 -35.66 -14.47 -8.41
CA ASP A 311 -35.45 -15.55 -7.44
C ASP A 311 -34.30 -16.51 -7.81
N ARG A 312 -34.03 -16.75 -9.10
CA ARG A 312 -32.96 -17.69 -9.53
C ARG A 312 -31.56 -17.12 -9.32
N ALA A 313 -31.49 -15.80 -9.30
CA ALA A 313 -30.32 -14.96 -9.14
C ALA A 313 -29.85 -14.79 -7.69
N HIS A 314 -30.73 -15.05 -6.73
CA HIS A 314 -30.56 -14.65 -5.34
C HIS A 314 -29.39 -15.36 -4.63
N ARG A 315 -29.26 -16.69 -4.78
CA ARG A 315 -28.21 -17.48 -4.11
C ARG A 315 -26.79 -17.08 -4.53
N ARG A 316 -26.58 -16.78 -5.81
CA ARG A 316 -25.25 -16.35 -6.30
C ARG A 316 -24.89 -14.95 -5.78
N LEU A 317 -25.88 -14.09 -5.65
CA LEU A 317 -25.69 -12.76 -5.09
C LEU A 317 -25.32 -12.81 -3.60
N GLU A 318 -25.91 -13.71 -2.82
CA GLU A 318 -25.52 -13.90 -1.41
C GLU A 318 -24.05 -14.29 -1.29
N ASP A 319 -23.55 -15.20 -2.12
CA ASP A 319 -22.13 -15.58 -2.15
C ASP A 319 -21.22 -14.40 -2.55
N LEU A 320 -21.64 -13.52 -3.47
CA LEU A 320 -20.89 -12.31 -3.85
C LEU A 320 -20.87 -11.28 -2.71
N VAL A 321 -22.01 -11.06 -2.06
CA VAL A 321 -22.14 -10.16 -0.91
C VAL A 321 -21.32 -10.68 0.26
N HIS A 322 -21.35 -11.98 0.51
CA HIS A 322 -20.58 -12.61 1.58
C HIS A 322 -19.08 -12.42 1.38
N ARG A 323 -18.55 -12.68 0.18
CA ARG A 323 -17.13 -12.44 -0.15
C ARG A 323 -16.74 -10.98 -0.02
N LEU A 324 -17.61 -10.07 -0.45
CA LEU A 324 -17.38 -8.64 -0.25
C LEU A 324 -17.37 -8.32 1.26
N ALA A 325 -18.27 -8.90 2.05
CA ALA A 325 -18.32 -8.73 3.49
C ALA A 325 -17.05 -9.29 4.19
N GLU A 326 -16.46 -10.38 3.71
CA GLU A 326 -15.18 -10.92 4.23
C GLU A 326 -14.06 -9.86 4.16
N LEU A 327 -13.96 -9.14 3.04
CA LEU A 327 -13.02 -8.04 2.88
C LEU A 327 -13.40 -6.83 3.74
N LEU A 328 -14.64 -6.37 3.61
CA LEU A 328 -15.07 -5.12 4.25
C LEU A 328 -15.09 -5.23 5.77
N CYS A 329 -15.44 -6.39 6.34
CA CYS A 329 -15.50 -6.62 7.79
C CYS A 329 -14.16 -7.08 8.39
N ALA A 330 -13.11 -7.29 7.59
CA ALA A 330 -11.80 -7.72 8.10
C ALA A 330 -11.23 -6.69 9.09
N GLY A 331 -10.98 -7.08 10.35
CA GLY A 331 -10.46 -6.15 11.38
C GLY A 331 -9.01 -5.71 11.16
N ASP A 332 -8.26 -6.40 10.31
CA ASP A 332 -6.81 -6.23 10.12
C ASP A 332 -6.47 -5.45 8.84
N LYS A 333 -7.34 -4.54 8.40
CA LYS A 333 -7.05 -3.71 7.20
C LYS A 333 -6.04 -2.61 7.55
N PRO A 334 -4.98 -2.42 6.75
CA PRO A 334 -4.10 -1.25 6.87
C PRO A 334 -4.88 0.07 6.89
N PHE A 335 -4.42 1.04 7.67
CA PHE A 335 -5.06 2.36 7.78
C PHE A 335 -5.18 3.08 6.43
N GLU A 336 -4.23 2.85 5.55
CA GLU A 336 -4.14 3.38 4.19
C GLU A 336 -5.29 2.89 3.29
N PHE A 337 -6.04 1.83 3.64
CA PHE A 337 -7.24 1.44 2.88
C PHE A 337 -8.30 2.53 2.84
N ARG A 338 -8.25 3.50 3.78
CA ARG A 338 -9.21 4.61 3.88
C ARG A 338 -10.65 4.10 3.91
N LEU A 339 -10.92 3.01 4.62
CA LEU A 339 -12.26 2.45 4.79
C LEU A 339 -12.63 2.48 6.27
N PRO A 340 -13.79 3.03 6.67
CA PRO A 340 -14.23 2.95 8.06
C PRO A 340 -14.44 1.48 8.49
N PRO A 341 -14.35 1.17 9.80
CA PRO A 341 -14.66 -0.17 10.28
C PRO A 341 -16.07 -0.59 9.86
N CYS A 342 -16.20 -1.78 9.25
CA CYS A 342 -17.49 -2.36 8.89
C CYS A 342 -17.87 -3.39 9.95
N SER A 343 -18.98 -3.17 10.66
CA SER A 343 -19.43 -4.04 11.75
C SER A 343 -20.12 -5.30 11.23
N GLY A 344 -20.62 -5.29 9.99
CA GLY A 344 -21.38 -6.38 9.38
C GLY A 344 -22.27 -5.91 8.25
N TYR A 345 -23.13 -6.81 7.78
CA TYR A 345 -24.11 -6.51 6.74
C TYR A 345 -25.47 -7.13 7.06
N PHE A 346 -26.53 -6.56 6.51
CA PHE A 346 -27.89 -7.11 6.59
C PHE A 346 -28.53 -7.21 5.20
N HIS A 347 -29.58 -8.03 5.11
CA HIS A 347 -30.42 -8.13 3.91
C HIS A 347 -31.73 -7.35 4.09
N ASP A 348 -32.11 -6.55 3.10
CA ASP A 348 -33.40 -5.82 3.02
C ASP A 348 -34.16 -6.28 1.76
N PRO A 349 -34.75 -7.50 1.79
CA PRO A 349 -35.41 -8.10 0.64
C PRO A 349 -36.59 -7.25 0.14
N SER A 350 -37.27 -6.53 1.04
CA SER A 350 -38.38 -5.63 0.72
C SER A 350 -38.01 -4.52 -0.29
N LYS A 351 -36.71 -4.20 -0.38
CA LYS A 351 -36.15 -3.21 -1.28
C LYS A 351 -35.14 -3.79 -2.28
N GLY A 352 -34.98 -5.11 -2.33
CA GLY A 352 -34.02 -5.77 -3.20
C GLY A 352 -32.59 -5.27 -2.98
N ARG A 353 -32.11 -5.22 -1.74
CA ARG A 353 -30.76 -4.70 -1.44
C ARG A 353 -30.13 -5.32 -0.21
N PHE A 354 -28.81 -5.24 -0.12
CA PHE A 354 -28.02 -5.50 1.08
C PHE A 354 -27.50 -4.19 1.66
N GLY A 355 -27.39 -4.08 2.98
CA GLY A 355 -26.84 -2.93 3.68
C GLY A 355 -25.56 -3.29 4.43
N PHE A 356 -24.45 -2.63 4.14
CA PHE A 356 -23.19 -2.73 4.87
C PHE A 356 -23.12 -1.61 5.91
N VAL A 357 -22.82 -1.96 7.15
CA VAL A 357 -22.88 -1.04 8.30
C VAL A 357 -21.48 -0.63 8.72
N TYR A 358 -21.18 0.66 8.58
CA TYR A 358 -19.89 1.25 8.92
C TYR A 358 -19.98 2.12 10.16
N GLU A 359 -18.98 1.98 11.03
CA GLU A 359 -18.85 2.76 12.25
C GLU A 359 -18.32 4.16 11.94
N LEU A 360 -18.91 5.14 12.61
CA LEU A 360 -18.44 6.52 12.56
C LEU A 360 -17.49 6.81 13.73
N PRO A 361 -16.55 7.76 13.60
CA PRO A 361 -15.70 8.20 14.69
C PRO A 361 -16.50 8.68 15.92
N PRO A 362 -15.93 8.57 17.14
CA PRO A 362 -16.63 8.90 18.39
C PRO A 362 -17.25 10.30 18.44
N TYR A 363 -16.58 11.30 17.85
CA TYR A 363 -17.09 12.68 17.82
C TYR A 363 -18.37 12.84 16.97
N LEU A 364 -18.72 11.87 16.14
CA LEU A 364 -19.98 11.86 15.38
C LEU A 364 -21.09 11.05 16.06
N HIS A 365 -20.84 10.40 17.19
CA HIS A 365 -21.91 9.72 17.92
C HIS A 365 -22.87 10.71 18.59
N LEU A 366 -24.06 10.22 18.97
CA LEU A 366 -25.01 10.99 19.76
C LEU A 366 -24.53 11.01 21.21
N ARG A 367 -24.63 12.15 21.89
CA ARG A 367 -24.39 12.21 23.34
C ARG A 367 -25.63 11.79 24.09
N HIS A 368 -26.78 12.19 23.56
CA HIS A 368 -28.10 11.91 24.10
C HIS A 368 -28.96 11.25 23.04
N ALA A 369 -29.74 10.23 23.43
CA ALA A 369 -30.55 9.45 22.49
C ALA A 369 -31.64 10.28 21.79
N GLU A 370 -32.06 11.39 22.42
CA GLU A 370 -33.03 12.35 21.92
C GLU A 370 -32.51 13.13 20.69
N GLU A 371 -31.18 13.30 20.55
CA GLU A 371 -30.57 13.96 19.39
C GLU A 371 -30.94 13.27 18.06
N ALA A 372 -31.23 11.96 18.09
CA ALA A 372 -31.67 11.21 16.92
C ALA A 372 -32.96 11.77 16.31
N ARG A 373 -33.80 12.41 17.13
CA ARG A 373 -35.07 13.03 16.71
C ARG A 373 -34.90 14.49 16.27
N VAL A 374 -33.72 15.08 16.45
CA VAL A 374 -33.44 16.48 16.11
C VAL A 374 -32.82 16.53 14.71
N PRO A 375 -33.53 17.02 13.67
CA PRO A 375 -33.02 16.99 12.30
C PRO A 375 -31.70 17.75 12.13
N ALA A 376 -31.54 18.90 12.80
CA ALA A 376 -30.31 19.68 12.76
C ALA A 376 -29.11 18.91 13.32
N ALA A 377 -29.30 18.14 14.41
CA ALA A 377 -28.22 17.35 15.01
C ALA A 377 -27.76 16.23 14.06
N MET A 378 -28.69 15.56 13.38
CA MET A 378 -28.37 14.52 12.40
C MET A 378 -27.75 15.09 11.12
N SER A 379 -28.22 16.25 10.64
CA SER A 379 -27.68 16.93 9.45
C SER A 379 -26.22 17.35 9.61
N MET A 380 -25.80 17.77 10.81
CA MET A 380 -24.39 18.10 11.12
C MET A 380 -23.44 16.91 10.99
N ARG A 381 -23.97 15.68 10.92
CA ARG A 381 -23.20 14.43 10.79
C ARG A 381 -23.14 13.94 9.34
N LYS A 382 -23.79 14.64 8.41
CA LYS A 382 -23.91 14.21 7.02
C LYS A 382 -22.53 14.23 6.32
N PRO A 383 -22.07 13.10 5.74
CA PRO A 383 -20.87 13.08 4.94
C PRO A 383 -21.08 13.78 3.59
N HIS A 384 -19.99 14.23 2.98
CA HIS A 384 -19.97 14.83 1.66
C HIS A 384 -19.10 14.00 0.72
N SER A 385 -19.55 13.75 -0.52
CA SER A 385 -18.70 13.12 -1.52
C SER A 385 -17.83 14.14 -2.25
N LEU A 386 -16.71 13.69 -2.83
CA LEU A 386 -15.89 14.54 -3.70
C LEU A 386 -16.73 15.10 -4.86
N MET A 387 -17.66 14.30 -5.42
CA MET A 387 -18.59 14.75 -6.46
C MET A 387 -19.41 15.99 -6.02
N GLN A 388 -19.90 16.01 -4.78
CA GLN A 388 -20.64 17.16 -4.25
C GLN A 388 -19.72 18.38 -4.10
N LEU A 389 -18.50 18.18 -3.58
CA LEU A 389 -17.54 19.27 -3.43
C LEU A 389 -17.15 19.90 -4.77
N LEU A 390 -16.90 19.07 -5.79
CA LEU A 390 -16.57 19.53 -7.15
C LEU A 390 -17.75 20.30 -7.79
N LYS A 391 -19.00 19.87 -7.58
CA LYS A 391 -20.18 20.55 -8.14
C LYS A 391 -20.54 21.86 -7.44
N HIS A 392 -20.19 22.01 -6.16
CA HIS A 392 -20.45 23.23 -5.41
C HIS A 392 -19.32 24.27 -5.54
N LEU A 393 -18.22 23.94 -6.21
CA LEU A 393 -17.10 24.82 -6.58
C LEU A 393 -16.54 25.66 -5.42
N GLU A 394 -16.70 25.23 -4.16
CA GLU A 394 -16.03 25.91 -3.04
C GLU A 394 -14.52 25.81 -3.28
N PRO A 395 -13.80 26.95 -3.34
CA PRO A 395 -12.38 26.94 -3.66
C PRO A 395 -11.62 26.24 -2.54
N ILE A 396 -10.73 25.33 -2.91
CA ILE A 396 -9.76 24.72 -1.99
C ILE A 396 -8.34 25.03 -2.43
N ASP A 397 -7.46 25.13 -1.44
CA ASP A 397 -6.05 25.40 -1.63
C ASP A 397 -5.37 24.29 -2.45
N LEU A 398 -4.41 24.67 -3.29
CA LEU A 398 -3.64 23.73 -4.10
C LEU A 398 -2.92 22.68 -3.23
N GLY A 399 -2.42 23.09 -2.06
CA GLY A 399 -1.78 22.17 -1.11
C GLY A 399 -2.74 21.12 -0.52
N ASP A 400 -4.03 21.44 -0.40
CA ASP A 400 -5.05 20.49 0.03
C ASP A 400 -5.43 19.54 -1.13
N ARG A 401 -5.47 20.02 -2.38
CA ARG A 401 -5.63 19.17 -3.59
C ARG A 401 -4.51 18.14 -3.70
N PHE A 402 -3.26 18.57 -3.59
CA PHE A 402 -2.10 17.67 -3.65
C PHE A 402 -2.12 16.64 -2.53
N ARG A 403 -2.49 17.03 -1.31
CA ARG A 403 -2.58 16.07 -0.20
C ARG A 403 -3.68 15.04 -0.42
N LEU A 404 -4.84 15.46 -0.90
CA LEU A 404 -5.93 14.55 -1.25
C LEU A 404 -5.48 13.54 -2.33
N ALA A 405 -4.86 14.03 -3.40
CA ALA A 405 -4.31 13.20 -4.47
C ALA A 405 -3.32 12.16 -3.92
N LYS A 406 -2.34 12.58 -3.10
CA LYS A 406 -1.36 11.67 -2.48
C LYS A 406 -2.02 10.60 -1.62
N GLN A 407 -3.03 10.98 -0.83
CA GLN A 407 -3.76 10.04 0.03
C GLN A 407 -4.54 9.00 -0.77
N LEU A 408 -5.16 9.39 -1.89
CA LEU A 408 -5.89 8.46 -2.75
C LEU A 408 -4.94 7.51 -3.49
N VAL A 409 -3.83 8.02 -4.03
CA VAL A 409 -2.80 7.19 -4.67
C VAL A 409 -2.23 6.17 -3.69
N ALA A 410 -1.86 6.61 -2.47
CA ALA A 410 -1.36 5.72 -1.44
C ALA A 410 -2.39 4.64 -1.03
N ALA A 411 -3.68 5.01 -0.98
CA ALA A 411 -4.75 4.07 -0.69
C ALA A 411 -4.87 2.99 -1.77
N VAL A 412 -4.95 3.40 -3.04
CA VAL A 412 -5.06 2.45 -4.17
C VAL A 412 -3.82 1.55 -4.25
N TYR A 413 -2.63 2.11 -4.04
CA TYR A 413 -1.38 1.34 -3.99
C TYR A 413 -1.41 0.27 -2.90
N THR A 414 -1.87 0.62 -1.69
CA THR A 414 -1.95 -0.34 -0.57
C THR A 414 -3.00 -1.43 -0.81
N ILE A 415 -4.15 -1.05 -1.39
CA ILE A 415 -5.20 -2.00 -1.79
C ILE A 415 -4.65 -3.01 -2.80
N HIS A 416 -3.89 -2.53 -3.81
CA HIS A 416 -3.28 -3.37 -4.84
C HIS A 416 -2.19 -4.28 -4.29
N ALA A 417 -1.34 -3.78 -3.38
CA ALA A 417 -0.32 -4.58 -2.70
C ALA A 417 -0.93 -5.73 -1.88
N CYS A 418 -2.08 -5.50 -1.25
CA CYS A 418 -2.84 -6.53 -0.55
C CYS A 418 -3.57 -7.51 -1.47
N GLY A 419 -3.50 -7.35 -2.79
CA GLY A 419 -4.10 -8.28 -3.77
C GLY A 419 -5.55 -7.97 -4.12
N PHE A 420 -6.06 -6.80 -3.73
CA PHE A 420 -7.44 -6.40 -4.02
C PHE A 420 -7.50 -5.35 -5.13
N SER A 421 -8.71 -5.12 -5.64
CA SER A 421 -9.05 -3.99 -6.51
C SER A 421 -10.33 -3.35 -6.01
N HIS A 422 -10.43 -2.03 -6.11
CA HIS A 422 -11.58 -1.27 -5.62
C HIS A 422 -12.77 -1.38 -6.58
N LYS A 423 -12.52 -1.37 -7.90
CA LYS A 423 -13.48 -1.59 -9.00
C LYS A 423 -14.56 -0.50 -9.19
N ASN A 424 -14.53 0.56 -8.39
CA ASN A 424 -15.48 1.67 -8.47
C ASN A 424 -14.87 3.00 -7.98
N ILE A 425 -13.64 3.33 -8.40
CA ILE A 425 -12.99 4.60 -8.03
C ILE A 425 -13.60 5.73 -8.85
N ARG A 426 -14.14 6.75 -8.18
CA ARG A 426 -14.81 7.92 -8.77
C ARG A 426 -15.10 8.98 -7.70
N PRO A 427 -15.43 10.23 -8.03
CA PRO A 427 -15.67 11.25 -7.01
C PRO A 427 -16.87 10.94 -6.10
N ALA A 428 -17.81 10.13 -6.59
CA ALA A 428 -18.97 9.72 -5.80
C ALA A 428 -18.60 8.65 -4.73
N SER A 429 -17.57 7.84 -4.95
CA SER A 429 -17.09 6.85 -3.98
C SER A 429 -16.12 7.41 -2.94
N ILE A 430 -15.67 8.66 -3.10
CA ILE A 430 -14.76 9.30 -2.15
C ILE A 430 -15.57 10.16 -1.19
N LEU A 431 -15.67 9.74 0.06
CA LEU A 431 -16.44 10.44 1.10
C LEU A 431 -15.56 11.17 2.10
N PHE A 432 -16.06 12.30 2.58
CA PHE A 432 -15.49 13.09 3.66
C PHE A 432 -16.51 13.18 4.79
N LEU A 433 -16.08 12.80 5.98
CA LEU A 433 -16.87 13.03 7.18
C LEU A 433 -16.80 14.52 7.59
N PRO A 434 -17.80 15.01 8.35
CA PRO A 434 -17.73 16.33 8.96
C PRO A 434 -16.45 16.50 9.78
N ALA A 435 -15.88 17.71 9.78
CA ALA A 435 -14.69 17.97 10.56
C ALA A 435 -14.99 17.90 12.06
N GLU A 436 -14.03 17.45 12.86
CA GLU A 436 -14.11 17.52 14.31
C GLU A 436 -13.94 18.97 14.80
N SER A 437 -14.71 19.36 15.82
CA SER A 437 -14.56 20.65 16.49
C SER A 437 -13.25 20.69 17.29
N GLY A 438 -12.50 21.79 17.19
CA GLY A 438 -11.33 22.03 18.03
C GLY A 438 -11.66 22.47 19.46
N ASP A 439 -12.94 22.77 19.74
CA ASP A 439 -13.37 23.22 21.06
C ASP A 439 -13.50 22.05 22.04
N ARG A 440 -13.27 22.35 23.34
CA ARG A 440 -13.32 21.38 24.46
C ARG A 440 -14.63 20.56 24.55
N GLY A 441 -15.66 20.98 23.84
CA GLY A 441 -16.93 20.29 23.75
C GLY A 441 -16.86 18.94 23.03
N GLY A 442 -15.97 18.73 22.06
CA GLY A 442 -16.00 17.59 21.12
C GLY A 442 -17.24 17.66 20.19
N GLY A 443 -17.24 16.94 19.06
CA GLY A 443 -18.40 16.92 18.14
C GLY A 443 -18.11 17.42 16.72
N PRO A 444 -19.10 17.39 15.80
CA PRO A 444 -18.94 17.95 14.46
C PRO A 444 -18.75 19.48 14.51
N SER A 445 -17.81 19.99 13.73
CA SER A 445 -17.47 21.40 13.62
C SER A 445 -18.62 22.19 12.99
N LYS A 446 -18.92 23.36 13.56
CA LYS A 446 -19.88 24.32 12.99
C LYS A 446 -19.26 25.21 11.90
N SER A 447 -17.94 25.40 11.94
CA SER A 447 -17.21 26.30 11.04
C SER A 447 -16.60 25.59 9.85
N ARG A 448 -16.02 24.39 10.05
CA ARG A 448 -15.44 23.58 8.98
C ARG A 448 -16.41 22.47 8.58
N LYS A 449 -16.89 22.51 7.34
CA LYS A 449 -17.90 21.56 6.84
C LYS A 449 -17.38 20.12 6.72
N VAL A 450 -16.13 19.92 6.30
CA VAL A 450 -15.58 18.59 5.96
C VAL A 450 -14.12 18.39 6.39
N ALA A 451 -13.76 17.16 6.72
CA ALA A 451 -12.37 16.75 6.99
C ALA A 451 -11.64 16.33 5.71
N LEU A 452 -11.26 17.29 4.84
CA LEU A 452 -10.60 17.03 3.54
C LEU A 452 -9.34 16.15 3.63
N ARG A 453 -8.67 16.12 4.79
CA ARG A 453 -7.45 15.35 5.04
C ARG A 453 -7.69 13.88 5.41
N ARG A 454 -8.95 13.46 5.48
CA ARG A 454 -9.34 12.08 5.83
C ARG A 454 -10.41 11.59 4.85
N PRO A 455 -10.07 11.43 3.56
CA PRO A 455 -10.98 10.81 2.60
C PRO A 455 -11.24 9.36 2.99
N TYR A 456 -12.43 8.87 2.69
CA TYR A 456 -12.81 7.47 2.77
C TYR A 456 -13.18 6.95 1.39
N LEU A 457 -12.65 5.79 1.02
CA LEU A 457 -12.92 5.13 -0.25
C LEU A 457 -14.03 4.08 -0.05
N MET A 458 -15.23 4.44 -0.46
CA MET A 458 -16.49 3.71 -0.29
C MET A 458 -16.98 3.14 -1.62
N GLY A 459 -18.12 2.45 -1.65
CA GLY A 459 -18.71 2.04 -2.92
C GLY A 459 -18.01 0.85 -3.57
N TRP A 460 -17.26 0.05 -2.82
CA TRP A 460 -16.48 -1.10 -3.28
C TRP A 460 -17.28 -2.02 -4.23
N GLY A 461 -16.69 -2.36 -5.38
CA GLY A 461 -17.30 -3.29 -6.31
C GLY A 461 -17.23 -4.73 -5.82
N TYR A 462 -18.11 -5.60 -6.33
CA TYR A 462 -18.09 -7.01 -5.97
C TYR A 462 -16.78 -7.69 -6.38
N THR A 463 -16.21 -8.48 -5.46
CA THR A 463 -15.20 -9.49 -5.78
C THR A 463 -15.92 -10.65 -6.45
N ARG A 464 -15.77 -10.77 -7.77
CA ARG A 464 -16.33 -11.89 -8.51
C ARG A 464 -15.47 -13.11 -8.19
N PRO A 465 -16.03 -14.30 -7.90
CA PRO A 465 -15.27 -15.53 -8.01
C PRO A 465 -14.68 -15.52 -9.42
N ASP A 466 -13.36 -15.63 -9.49
CA ASP A 466 -12.57 -15.31 -10.67
C ASP A 466 -13.11 -16.01 -11.93
N GLU A 467 -12.83 -15.47 -13.12
CA GLU A 467 -12.34 -16.37 -14.17
C GLU A 467 -13.23 -17.58 -14.56
N LEU A 468 -14.56 -17.45 -14.50
CA LEU A 468 -15.48 -18.40 -15.13
C LEU A 468 -16.10 -17.72 -16.34
N GLU A 469 -15.52 -18.02 -17.50
CA GLU A 469 -15.79 -17.47 -18.84
C GLU A 469 -17.24 -17.63 -19.32
N PHE A 470 -18.09 -18.38 -18.61
CA PHE A 470 -19.30 -18.95 -19.21
C PHE A 470 -20.66 -18.38 -18.77
N GLU A 471 -20.77 -17.60 -17.68
CA GLU A 471 -22.11 -17.21 -17.17
C GLU A 471 -22.27 -15.76 -16.71
N ALA A 472 -21.34 -14.88 -17.08
CA ALA A 472 -21.29 -13.48 -16.63
C ALA A 472 -22.37 -12.55 -17.24
N ASP A 473 -23.19 -13.04 -18.18
CA ASP A 473 -24.25 -12.27 -18.84
C ASP A 473 -25.52 -12.11 -17.99
N HIS A 474 -25.80 -13.05 -17.08
CA HIS A 474 -26.95 -12.95 -16.17
C HIS A 474 -26.65 -12.10 -14.93
N GLU A 475 -25.45 -12.21 -14.34
CA GLU A 475 -25.12 -11.49 -13.09
C GLU A 475 -25.00 -9.97 -13.25
N ARG A 476 -24.56 -9.50 -14.42
CA ARG A 476 -24.55 -8.06 -14.75
C ARG A 476 -25.94 -7.47 -14.90
N ARG A 477 -26.94 -8.26 -15.33
CA ARG A 477 -28.33 -7.78 -15.42
C ARG A 477 -28.95 -7.60 -14.04
N LEU A 478 -28.49 -8.35 -13.04
CA LEU A 478 -29.03 -8.34 -11.69
C LEU A 478 -28.56 -7.15 -10.85
N ILE A 479 -27.33 -6.67 -11.08
CA ILE A 479 -26.76 -5.54 -10.34
C ILE A 479 -26.98 -4.28 -11.15
N VAL A 480 -27.89 -3.41 -10.70
CA VAL A 480 -28.17 -2.13 -11.36
C VAL A 480 -27.35 -1.04 -10.67
N PRO A 481 -26.36 -0.43 -11.35
CA PRO A 481 -25.82 0.83 -10.88
C PRO A 481 -26.95 1.86 -10.89
N ARG A 482 -27.22 2.51 -9.75
CA ARG A 482 -28.25 3.56 -9.70
C ARG A 482 -27.85 4.80 -10.48
N ASP A 483 -26.56 5.00 -10.74
CA ASP A 483 -26.07 6.10 -11.54
C ASP A 483 -25.48 5.62 -12.89
N GLY A 484 -26.00 6.16 -13.99
CA GLY A 484 -25.48 5.88 -15.34
C GLY A 484 -24.05 6.39 -15.57
N THR A 485 -23.46 7.08 -14.59
CA THR A 485 -22.14 7.71 -14.67
C THR A 485 -20.99 6.78 -14.31
N VAL A 486 -21.24 5.53 -13.83
CA VAL A 486 -20.16 4.55 -13.58
C VAL A 486 -19.32 4.34 -14.83
N GLY A 487 -19.95 4.30 -16.01
CA GLY A 487 -19.27 4.03 -17.27
C GLY A 487 -18.17 5.04 -17.58
N ILE A 488 -18.34 6.31 -17.21
CA ILE A 488 -17.39 7.39 -17.53
C ILE A 488 -16.01 7.14 -16.91
N TYR A 489 -15.99 6.54 -15.72
CA TYR A 489 -14.75 6.30 -14.98
C TYR A 489 -14.10 4.95 -15.30
N GLN A 490 -14.74 4.10 -16.11
CA GLN A 490 -14.21 2.79 -16.44
C GLN A 490 -13.22 2.87 -17.62
N HIS A 491 -12.13 2.11 -17.50
CA HIS A 491 -11.15 1.97 -18.57
C HIS A 491 -11.80 1.51 -19.89
N PRO A 492 -11.39 2.04 -21.06
CA PRO A 492 -12.00 1.71 -22.35
C PRO A 492 -12.08 0.22 -22.66
N GLU A 493 -11.00 -0.52 -22.41
CA GLU A 493 -11.02 -1.98 -22.61
C GLU A 493 -11.96 -2.71 -21.65
N ARG A 494 -12.15 -2.20 -20.43
CA ARG A 494 -13.10 -2.81 -19.49
C ARG A 494 -14.53 -2.64 -19.98
N LEU A 495 -14.85 -1.50 -20.60
CA LEU A 495 -16.15 -1.26 -21.20
C LEU A 495 -16.38 -2.14 -22.45
N LYS A 496 -15.35 -2.29 -23.30
CA LYS A 496 -15.41 -3.13 -24.51
C LYS A 496 -15.44 -4.62 -24.22
N SER A 497 -14.70 -5.07 -23.21
CA SER A 497 -14.51 -6.49 -22.85
C SER A 497 -14.90 -6.73 -21.39
N PRO A 498 -16.20 -6.68 -21.10
CA PRO A 498 -16.67 -6.50 -19.74
C PRO A 498 -16.76 -7.84 -18.99
N TYR A 499 -16.48 -8.95 -19.67
CA TYR A 499 -16.39 -10.30 -19.13
C TYR A 499 -14.97 -10.73 -18.78
N ARG A 500 -13.93 -10.00 -19.25
CA ARG A 500 -12.54 -10.30 -18.87
C ARG A 500 -12.33 -10.17 -17.36
N PRO A 501 -11.39 -10.94 -16.79
CA PRO A 501 -10.94 -10.74 -15.41
C PRO A 501 -10.58 -9.28 -15.15
N TYR A 502 -10.87 -8.81 -13.94
CA TYR A 502 -10.60 -7.43 -13.57
C TYR A 502 -9.10 -7.26 -13.34
N LYS A 503 -8.49 -6.26 -13.96
CA LYS A 503 -7.06 -5.94 -13.77
C LYS A 503 -6.90 -4.67 -12.94
N GLN A 504 -5.85 -4.61 -12.13
CA GLN A 504 -5.55 -3.47 -11.25
C GLN A 504 -5.35 -2.16 -12.04
N ILE A 505 -4.82 -2.23 -13.27
CA ILE A 505 -4.74 -1.09 -14.19
C ILE A 505 -6.07 -0.34 -14.41
N TYR A 506 -7.21 -1.02 -14.31
CA TYR A 506 -8.51 -0.37 -14.46
C TYR A 506 -8.82 0.60 -13.30
N ASP A 507 -8.36 0.27 -12.09
CA ASP A 507 -8.42 1.20 -10.95
C ASP A 507 -7.47 2.38 -11.16
N ILE A 508 -6.28 2.16 -11.74
CA ILE A 508 -5.30 3.23 -11.98
C ILE A 508 -5.83 4.26 -12.99
N TYR A 509 -6.48 3.79 -14.06
CA TYR A 509 -7.17 4.67 -15.00
C TYR A 509 -8.27 5.49 -14.32
N SER A 510 -9.12 4.82 -13.55
CA SER A 510 -10.21 5.46 -12.80
C SER A 510 -9.67 6.52 -11.83
N LEU A 511 -8.55 6.22 -11.18
CA LEU A 511 -7.82 7.14 -10.31
C LEU A 511 -7.26 8.32 -11.11
N GLY A 512 -6.70 8.11 -12.30
CA GLY A 512 -6.22 9.19 -13.18
C GLY A 512 -7.31 10.22 -13.52
N LEU A 513 -8.54 9.75 -13.77
CA LEU A 513 -9.69 10.62 -13.99
C LEU A 513 -10.05 11.42 -12.72
N VAL A 514 -10.07 10.78 -11.55
CA VAL A 514 -10.28 11.48 -10.28
C VAL A 514 -9.18 12.50 -9.98
N LEU A 515 -7.92 12.18 -10.29
CA LEU A 515 -6.79 13.11 -10.12
C LEU A 515 -6.90 14.32 -11.04
N LEU A 516 -7.39 14.15 -12.27
CA LEU A 516 -7.70 15.25 -13.18
C LEU A 516 -8.73 16.19 -12.58
N GLU A 517 -9.84 15.65 -12.06
CA GLU A 517 -10.89 16.44 -11.41
C GLU A 517 -10.40 17.15 -10.14
N ILE A 518 -9.54 16.51 -9.33
CA ILE A 518 -8.93 17.13 -8.16
C ILE A 518 -8.00 18.28 -8.55
N GLY A 519 -7.18 18.09 -9.60
CA GLY A 519 -6.21 19.10 -10.03
C GLY A 519 -6.91 20.36 -10.55
N LEU A 520 -7.87 20.19 -11.46
CA LEU A 520 -8.66 21.28 -12.03
C LEU A 520 -9.76 21.79 -11.10
N TRP A 521 -10.10 21.00 -10.07
CA TRP A 521 -11.22 21.23 -9.15
C TRP A 521 -12.56 21.45 -9.86
N GLN A 522 -12.81 20.63 -10.88
CA GLN A 522 -14.02 20.62 -11.70
C GLN A 522 -14.39 19.17 -12.01
N SER A 523 -15.67 18.89 -12.14
CA SER A 523 -16.15 17.54 -12.47
C SER A 523 -15.92 17.19 -13.94
N ILE A 524 -15.71 15.92 -14.28
CA ILE A 524 -15.57 15.49 -15.68
C ILE A 524 -16.76 15.92 -16.55
N GLU A 525 -17.97 15.91 -16.00
CA GLU A 525 -19.19 16.33 -16.67
C GLU A 525 -19.10 17.76 -17.25
N SER A 526 -18.33 18.66 -16.62
CA SER A 526 -18.17 20.04 -17.12
C SER A 526 -17.17 20.17 -18.27
N PHE A 527 -16.25 19.22 -18.43
CA PHE A 527 -15.29 19.24 -19.54
C PHE A 527 -15.89 18.70 -20.85
N VAL A 528 -16.93 17.87 -20.75
CA VAL A 528 -17.50 17.15 -21.90
C VAL A 528 -18.96 17.51 -22.18
N SER A 529 -19.52 18.51 -21.49
CA SER A 529 -20.92 18.92 -21.60
C SER A 529 -21.35 19.34 -23.02
N GLU A 530 -20.41 19.80 -23.84
CA GLU A 530 -20.66 20.26 -25.21
C GLU A 530 -20.50 19.15 -26.26
N ILE A 531 -19.98 17.98 -25.89
CA ILE A 531 -19.66 16.91 -26.82
C ILE A 531 -20.59 15.72 -26.54
N LYS A 532 -21.59 15.59 -27.41
CA LYS A 532 -22.46 14.42 -27.42
C LYS A 532 -21.78 13.36 -28.30
N ASP A 533 -21.66 12.15 -27.78
CA ASP A 533 -21.25 10.95 -28.53
C ASP A 533 -19.74 10.72 -28.72
N PHE A 534 -18.99 10.63 -27.62
CA PHE A 534 -17.68 10.00 -27.66
C PHE A 534 -17.78 8.47 -27.68
N THR A 535 -17.01 7.80 -28.54
CA THR A 535 -16.57 6.44 -28.22
C THR A 535 -15.65 6.47 -27.00
N THR A 536 -15.53 5.36 -26.27
CA THR A 536 -14.73 5.34 -25.04
C THR A 536 -13.24 5.66 -25.27
N ASP A 537 -12.71 5.33 -26.44
CA ASP A 537 -11.32 5.67 -26.80
C ASP A 537 -11.18 7.15 -27.13
N GLU A 538 -12.12 7.73 -27.88
CA GLU A 538 -12.11 9.15 -28.22
C GLU A 538 -12.24 10.02 -26.97
N PHE A 539 -13.05 9.60 -26.00
CA PHE A 539 -13.17 10.27 -24.71
C PHE A 539 -11.81 10.37 -24.01
N THR A 540 -11.11 9.24 -23.87
CA THR A 540 -9.78 9.21 -23.23
C THR A 540 -8.77 10.05 -24.00
N LEU A 541 -8.79 9.95 -25.32
CA LEU A 541 -7.89 10.70 -26.20
C LEU A 541 -8.14 12.21 -26.11
N TYR A 542 -9.41 12.62 -26.06
CA TYR A 542 -9.83 14.01 -25.91
C TYR A 542 -9.31 14.57 -24.58
N LEU A 543 -9.58 13.90 -23.46
CA LEU A 543 -9.11 14.35 -22.14
C LEU A 543 -7.59 14.54 -22.14
N ARG A 544 -6.85 13.54 -22.63
CA ARG A 544 -5.38 13.58 -22.68
C ARG A 544 -4.82 14.69 -23.56
N LYS A 545 -5.49 15.03 -24.66
CA LYS A 545 -5.00 16.04 -25.62
C LYS A 545 -5.49 17.45 -25.33
N ARG A 546 -6.64 17.60 -24.67
CA ARG A 546 -7.32 18.90 -24.54
C ARG A 546 -7.48 19.37 -23.11
N VAL A 547 -7.64 18.47 -22.14
CA VAL A 547 -7.99 18.84 -20.76
C VAL A 547 -6.81 18.63 -19.80
N VAL A 548 -6.10 17.51 -19.92
CA VAL A 548 -4.90 17.23 -19.10
C VAL A 548 -3.84 18.34 -19.21
N PRO A 549 -3.55 18.93 -20.39
CA PRO A 549 -2.57 20.02 -20.50
C PRO A 549 -2.88 21.24 -19.62
N ASP A 550 -4.15 21.50 -19.30
CA ASP A 550 -4.54 22.63 -18.44
C ASP A 550 -4.03 22.47 -17.00
N LEU A 551 -3.78 21.24 -16.55
CA LEU A 551 -3.15 20.95 -15.26
C LEU A 551 -1.76 21.58 -15.16
N ARG A 552 -1.06 21.83 -16.27
CA ARG A 552 0.27 22.44 -16.23
C ARG A 552 0.24 23.83 -15.59
N GLY A 553 -0.76 24.64 -15.97
CA GLY A 553 -0.95 25.99 -15.45
C GLY A 553 -1.52 26.01 -14.03
N GLN A 554 -2.31 25.00 -13.64
CA GLN A 554 -3.01 24.96 -12.36
C GLN A 554 -2.26 24.19 -11.25
N CYS A 555 -1.50 23.17 -11.62
CA CYS A 555 -0.89 22.18 -10.72
C CYS A 555 0.59 21.90 -11.03
N GLY A 556 1.13 22.46 -12.12
CA GLY A 556 2.51 22.23 -12.56
C GLY A 556 2.70 20.95 -13.39
N ALA A 557 3.85 20.89 -14.06
CA ALA A 557 4.17 19.82 -15.01
C ALA A 557 4.21 18.41 -14.37
N ILE A 558 4.67 18.29 -13.13
CA ILE A 558 4.76 16.99 -12.44
C ILE A 558 3.36 16.37 -12.28
N TYR A 559 2.38 17.17 -11.86
CA TYR A 559 1.01 16.69 -11.67
C TYR A 559 0.34 16.35 -13.01
N GLU A 560 0.54 17.19 -14.04
CA GLU A 560 0.11 16.92 -15.41
C GLU A 560 0.65 15.57 -15.91
N GLU A 561 1.95 15.33 -15.79
CA GLU A 561 2.60 14.09 -16.23
C GLU A 561 2.10 12.85 -15.49
N VAL A 562 1.82 12.98 -14.19
CA VAL A 562 1.22 11.90 -13.38
C VAL A 562 -0.15 11.52 -13.95
N VAL A 563 -1.04 12.50 -14.15
CA VAL A 563 -2.38 12.25 -14.69
C VAL A 563 -2.30 11.68 -16.11
N GLN A 564 -1.41 12.23 -16.94
CA GLN A 564 -1.19 11.75 -18.30
C GLN A 564 -0.74 10.28 -18.31
N SER A 565 0.12 9.88 -17.36
CA SER A 565 0.63 8.51 -17.24
C SER A 565 -0.48 7.53 -16.84
N CYS A 566 -1.32 7.88 -15.86
CA CYS A 566 -2.47 7.07 -15.46
C CYS A 566 -3.45 6.81 -16.62
N LEU A 567 -3.72 7.82 -17.45
CA LEU A 567 -4.66 7.72 -18.58
C LEU A 567 -4.05 7.09 -19.84
N ALA A 568 -2.72 6.92 -19.89
CA ALA A 568 -2.00 6.36 -21.05
C ALA A 568 -1.71 4.87 -20.92
N MET A 569 -1.96 4.26 -19.75
CA MET A 569 -1.59 2.88 -19.48
C MET A 569 -2.31 1.90 -20.43
N LYS A 570 -1.55 0.95 -20.98
CA LYS A 570 -2.08 -0.11 -21.84
C LYS A 570 -2.26 -1.40 -21.04
N VAL A 571 -3.20 -2.24 -21.43
CA VAL A 571 -3.61 -3.42 -20.66
C VAL A 571 -2.76 -4.67 -20.95
N ASP A 572 -1.97 -4.66 -22.02
CA ASP A 572 -1.10 -5.78 -22.43
C ASP A 572 0.28 -5.76 -21.75
N VAL A 573 0.37 -5.18 -20.55
CA VAL A 573 1.62 -5.08 -19.81
C VAL A 573 1.59 -6.04 -18.63
N GLU A 574 2.73 -6.65 -18.29
CA GLU A 574 2.83 -7.60 -17.18
C GLU A 574 2.40 -6.97 -15.85
N VAL A 575 1.84 -7.77 -14.93
CA VAL A 575 1.36 -7.32 -13.60
C VAL A 575 2.46 -6.59 -12.81
N ALA A 576 3.70 -7.06 -12.90
CA ALA A 576 4.86 -6.40 -12.31
C ALA A 576 5.04 -4.97 -12.84
N THR A 577 4.72 -4.73 -14.11
CA THR A 577 4.83 -3.40 -14.71
C THR A 577 3.67 -2.50 -14.29
N GLU A 578 2.45 -3.01 -14.09
CA GLU A 578 1.32 -2.21 -13.56
C GLU A 578 1.68 -1.60 -12.19
N ARG A 579 2.37 -2.36 -11.32
CA ARG A 579 2.79 -1.88 -10.00
C ARG A 579 3.94 -0.89 -10.05
N VAL A 580 4.94 -1.14 -10.89
CA VAL A 580 6.04 -0.19 -11.13
C VAL A 580 5.47 1.16 -11.60
N MET A 581 4.43 1.12 -12.44
CA MET A 581 3.77 2.33 -12.89
C MET A 581 3.02 3.08 -11.77
N LEU A 582 2.25 2.38 -10.91
CA LEU A 582 1.56 3.04 -9.79
C LEU A 582 2.55 3.57 -8.74
N TRP A 583 3.67 2.87 -8.54
CA TRP A 583 4.78 3.35 -7.72
C TRP A 583 5.39 4.63 -8.29
N ASP A 584 5.67 4.68 -9.60
CA ASP A 584 6.19 5.89 -10.27
C ASP A 584 5.20 7.07 -10.14
N VAL A 585 3.90 6.81 -10.33
CA VAL A 585 2.83 7.80 -10.07
C VAL A 585 2.91 8.36 -8.66
N MET A 586 3.01 7.50 -7.64
CA MET A 586 3.11 7.92 -6.24
C MET A 586 4.41 8.71 -5.99
N ALA A 587 5.54 8.21 -6.48
CA ALA A 587 6.85 8.81 -6.29
C ALA A 587 6.97 10.20 -6.92
N ARG A 588 6.43 10.40 -8.12
CA ARG A 588 6.38 11.70 -8.78
C ARG A 588 5.48 12.67 -8.04
N LEU A 589 4.29 12.22 -7.64
CA LEU A 589 3.32 13.05 -6.95
C LEU A 589 3.87 13.57 -5.61
N GLU A 590 4.78 12.84 -4.95
CA GLU A 590 5.44 13.33 -3.74
C GLU A 590 6.22 14.63 -3.94
N ASN A 591 6.72 14.87 -5.15
CA ASN A 591 7.44 16.10 -5.50
C ASN A 591 6.53 17.31 -5.75
N CYS A 592 5.21 17.13 -5.82
CA CYS A 592 4.26 18.24 -5.90
C CYS A 592 4.23 19.03 -4.58
N ARG A 593 4.55 20.33 -4.66
CA ARG A 593 4.50 21.30 -3.56
C ARG A 593 3.71 22.52 -4.02
N ALA A 594 2.87 23.04 -3.13
CA ALA A 594 1.98 24.18 -3.40
C ALA A 594 2.68 25.52 -3.19
#